data_AF-A0A6L6GI37-F1
#
_entry.id   AF-A0A6L6GI37-F1
#
_cell.length_a   1.000
_cell.length_b   1.000
_cell.length_c   1.000
_cell.angle_alpha   90.00
_cell.angle_beta   90.00
_cell.angle_gamma   90.00
#
_symmetry.space_group_name_H-M   'P 1'
#
loop_
_entity.id
_entity.type
_entity.pdbx_description
1 polymer ?
#
loop_
_entity_poly.entity_id
_entity_poly.type
_entity_poly.pdbx_seq_one_letter_code
_entity_poly.pdbx_strand_id
1 'polypeptide(L)'
;MSNKKLSVADFITIVTAISVAITAVTQAYFYFRLDALWLMPLINPSIYFLEVVKVFLFLLIIILATFALEELYAYIIRKTRVKHKLRLSEISTQELSKALINNRKLYERNFLWFYLVVIVILSFVFIVLNPIIFITNPFVFGMIIGGVLGCILIIFLEKSLAKVLRFGILGIAIILISIFNAEMKFGQLRDAPYVYVKGELNEKYRVVEITQDQVIALNDKSKNLEIRLIKADQIKKIVAEVSPNQ
;
A
#
# COMPACT_ATOMS: atom_id res chain seq x y z
N MET A 1 -26.38 7.64 17.49
CA MET A 1 -25.83 6.39 16.90
C MET A 1 -25.25 5.59 18.05
N SER A 2 -25.81 4.43 18.35
CA SER A 2 -25.29 3.52 19.38
C SER A 2 -23.82 3.23 19.10
N ASN A 3 -22.95 3.42 20.11
CA ASN A 3 -21.54 3.05 20.09
C ASN A 3 -21.43 1.52 20.08
N LYS A 4 -21.81 0.89 18.96
CA LYS A 4 -21.54 -0.52 18.72
C LYS A 4 -20.02 -0.63 18.62
N LYS A 5 -19.37 -1.11 19.68
CA LYS A 5 -17.93 -1.42 19.64
C LYS A 5 -17.73 -2.40 18.50
N LEU A 6 -16.92 -2.01 17.53
CA LEU A 6 -16.58 -2.86 16.40
C LEU A 6 -15.93 -4.13 16.95
N SER A 7 -16.46 -5.30 16.62
CA SER A 7 -15.80 -6.54 17.02
C SER A 7 -14.51 -6.72 16.22
N VAL A 8 -13.57 -7.52 16.73
CA VAL A 8 -12.35 -7.87 15.98
C VAL A 8 -12.70 -8.53 14.65
N ALA A 9 -13.77 -9.35 14.63
CA ALA A 9 -14.27 -9.98 13.42
C ALA A 9 -14.80 -8.96 12.40
N ASP A 10 -15.54 -7.94 12.86
CA ASP A 10 -16.02 -6.86 11.98
C ASP A 10 -14.85 -6.07 11.39
N PHE A 11 -13.82 -5.81 12.19
CA PHE A 11 -12.62 -5.12 11.73
C PHE A 11 -11.88 -5.92 10.65
N ILE A 12 -11.62 -7.20 10.91
CA ILE A 12 -10.97 -8.09 9.95
C ILE A 12 -11.79 -8.15 8.65
N THR A 13 -13.11 -8.31 8.76
CA THR A 13 -14.00 -8.35 7.59
C THR A 13 -13.89 -7.10 6.73
N ILE A 14 -13.89 -5.92 7.35
CA ILE A 14 -13.73 -4.64 6.64
C ILE A 14 -12.38 -4.55 5.96
N VAL A 15 -11.29 -4.88 6.67
CA VAL A 15 -9.93 -4.82 6.10
C VAL A 15 -9.78 -5.82 4.94
N THR A 16 -10.34 -7.02 5.06
CA THR A 16 -10.36 -8.02 3.98
C THR A 16 -11.13 -7.51 2.76
N ALA A 17 -12.33 -6.92 2.95
CA ALA A 17 -13.11 -6.37 1.85
C ALA A 17 -12.34 -5.26 1.11
N ILE A 18 -11.68 -4.37 1.85
CA ILE A 18 -10.82 -3.33 1.27
C ILE A 18 -9.63 -3.95 0.53
N SER A 19 -9.02 -5.01 1.08
CA SER A 19 -7.89 -5.71 0.45
C SER A 19 -8.28 -6.34 -0.88
N VAL A 20 -9.47 -6.94 -0.97
CA VAL A 20 -10.02 -7.48 -2.22
C VAL A 20 -10.25 -6.36 -3.23
N ALA A 21 -10.82 -5.23 -2.82
CA ALA A 21 -11.06 -4.10 -3.70
C ALA A 21 -9.75 -3.51 -4.26
N ILE A 22 -8.75 -3.28 -3.40
CA ILE A 22 -7.42 -2.84 -3.82
C ILE A 22 -6.81 -3.84 -4.79
N THR A 23 -6.87 -5.14 -4.50
CA THR A 23 -6.32 -6.18 -5.38
C THR A 23 -6.99 -6.14 -6.75
N ALA A 24 -8.33 -6.05 -6.81
CA ALA A 24 -9.04 -5.96 -8.07
C ALA A 24 -8.60 -4.75 -8.91
N VAL A 25 -8.48 -3.57 -8.27
CA VAL A 25 -8.02 -2.34 -8.94
C VAL A 25 -6.55 -2.45 -9.37
N THR A 26 -5.68 -3.01 -8.54
CA THR A 26 -4.27 -3.29 -8.89
C THR A 26 -4.17 -4.17 -10.12
N GLN A 27 -4.91 -5.28 -10.18
CA GLN A 27 -4.85 -6.19 -11.32
C GLN A 27 -5.40 -5.52 -12.59
N ALA A 28 -6.50 -4.78 -12.48
CA ALA A 28 -7.04 -4.01 -13.60
C ALA A 28 -6.02 -3.00 -14.15
N TYR A 29 -5.36 -2.24 -13.27
CA TYR A 29 -4.33 -1.29 -13.68
C TYR A 29 -3.09 -1.99 -14.28
N PHE A 30 -2.67 -3.11 -13.70
CA PHE A 30 -1.54 -3.89 -14.20
C PHE A 30 -1.78 -4.43 -15.61
N TYR A 31 -2.92 -5.08 -15.83
CA TYR A 31 -3.27 -5.60 -17.16
C TYR A 31 -3.60 -4.49 -18.16
N PHE A 32 -4.16 -3.37 -17.71
CA PHE A 32 -4.35 -2.19 -18.55
C PHE A 32 -3.02 -1.63 -19.08
N ARG A 33 -2.02 -1.46 -18.20
CA ARG A 33 -0.70 -0.94 -18.59
C ARG A 33 0.09 -1.90 -19.49
N LEU A 34 -0.27 -3.19 -19.49
CA LEU A 34 0.26 -4.20 -20.41
C LEU A 34 -0.55 -4.36 -21.71
N ASP A 35 -1.57 -3.52 -21.94
CA ASP A 35 -2.52 -3.65 -23.07
C ASP A 35 -3.19 -5.03 -23.16
N ALA A 36 -3.45 -5.63 -21.99
CA ALA A 36 -4.00 -6.98 -21.88
C ALA A 36 -5.13 -7.08 -20.86
N LEU A 37 -5.91 -6.01 -20.70
CA LEU A 37 -7.09 -5.98 -19.83
C LEU A 37 -8.09 -7.11 -20.17
N TRP A 38 -8.13 -7.52 -21.44
CA TRP A 38 -8.96 -8.62 -21.95
C TRP A 38 -8.61 -9.99 -21.34
N LEU A 39 -7.42 -10.16 -20.72
CA LEU A 39 -7.04 -11.40 -20.03
C LEU A 39 -7.73 -11.57 -18.68
N MET A 40 -8.12 -10.49 -17.99
CA MET A 40 -8.66 -10.58 -16.64
C MET A 40 -9.82 -11.58 -16.48
N PRO A 41 -10.80 -11.67 -17.39
CA PRO A 41 -11.89 -12.65 -17.29
C PRO A 41 -11.45 -14.10 -17.50
N LEU A 42 -10.30 -14.33 -18.13
CA LEU A 42 -9.77 -15.66 -18.44
C LEU A 42 -8.93 -16.24 -17.29
N ILE A 43 -8.54 -15.39 -16.34
CA ILE A 43 -7.69 -15.75 -15.21
C ILE A 43 -8.59 -16.18 -14.04
N ASN A 44 -8.30 -17.35 -13.48
CA ASN A 44 -9.02 -17.84 -12.32
C ASN A 44 -8.82 -16.88 -11.12
N PRO A 45 -9.89 -16.40 -10.47
CA PRO A 45 -9.80 -15.49 -9.32
C PRO A 45 -8.91 -16.00 -8.18
N SER A 46 -8.76 -17.32 -8.05
CA SER A 46 -7.90 -17.94 -7.03
C SER A 46 -6.42 -17.58 -7.16
N ILE A 47 -5.95 -17.21 -8.37
CA ILE A 47 -4.57 -16.77 -8.60
C ILE A 47 -4.26 -15.49 -7.82
N TYR A 48 -5.28 -14.65 -7.60
CA TYR A 48 -5.14 -13.40 -6.85
C TYR A 48 -5.19 -13.60 -5.33
N PHE A 49 -5.42 -14.82 -4.82
CA PHE A 49 -5.53 -15.07 -3.38
C PHE A 49 -4.28 -14.62 -2.61
N LEU A 50 -3.09 -14.98 -3.10
CA LEU A 50 -1.84 -14.56 -2.47
C LEU A 50 -1.66 -13.04 -2.50
N GLU A 51 -2.14 -12.39 -3.55
CA GLU A 51 -2.08 -10.95 -3.67
C GLU A 51 -3.02 -10.25 -2.67
N VAL A 52 -4.24 -10.77 -2.50
CA VAL A 52 -5.17 -10.31 -1.46
C VAL A 52 -4.54 -10.44 -0.07
N VAL A 53 -3.87 -11.57 0.22
CA VAL A 53 -3.19 -11.78 1.51
C VAL A 53 -2.06 -10.78 1.72
N LYS A 54 -1.22 -10.51 0.70
CA LYS A 54 -0.16 -9.49 0.79
C LYS A 54 -0.73 -8.10 1.08
N VAL A 55 -1.74 -7.68 0.32
CA VAL A 55 -2.40 -6.37 0.51
C VAL A 55 -3.03 -6.28 1.90
N PHE A 56 -3.67 -7.34 2.36
CA PHE A 56 -4.24 -7.43 3.71
C PHE A 56 -3.18 -7.22 4.80
N LEU A 57 -2.06 -7.94 4.70
CA LEU A 57 -0.94 -7.80 5.65
C LEU A 57 -0.35 -6.39 5.60
N PHE A 58 -0.19 -5.82 4.41
CA PHE A 58 0.30 -4.46 4.22
C PHE A 58 -0.61 -3.42 4.89
N LEU A 59 -1.94 -3.52 4.71
CA LEU A 59 -2.90 -2.66 5.40
C LEU A 59 -2.82 -2.78 6.92
N LEU A 60 -2.70 -4.00 7.45
CA LEU A 60 -2.54 -4.22 8.89
C LEU A 60 -1.27 -3.55 9.43
N ILE A 61 -0.14 -3.70 8.73
CA ILE A 61 1.14 -3.06 9.11
C ILE A 61 0.97 -1.53 9.13
N ILE A 62 0.33 -0.95 8.12
CA ILE A 62 0.10 0.49 8.03
C ILE A 62 -0.78 0.98 9.19
N ILE A 63 -1.86 0.26 9.50
CA ILE A 63 -2.76 0.61 10.61
C ILE A 63 -1.99 0.55 11.95
N LEU A 64 -1.24 -0.53 12.18
CA LEU A 64 -0.42 -0.70 13.39
C LEU A 64 0.67 0.39 13.50
N ALA A 65 1.35 0.71 12.40
CA ALA A 65 2.34 1.77 12.35
C ALA A 65 1.73 3.14 12.70
N THR A 66 0.50 3.39 12.25
CA THR A 66 -0.24 4.63 12.57
C THR A 66 -0.48 4.74 14.08
N PHE A 67 -0.96 3.68 14.72
CA PHE A 67 -1.16 3.65 16.17
C PHE A 67 0.16 3.76 16.95
N ALA A 68 1.22 3.10 16.49
CA ALA A 68 2.53 3.18 17.12
C ALA A 68 3.11 4.61 17.05
N LEU A 69 2.93 5.32 15.93
CA LEU A 69 3.35 6.71 15.79
C LEU A 69 2.56 7.66 16.71
N GLU A 70 1.26 7.43 16.86
CA GLU A 70 0.43 8.19 17.79
C GLU A 70 0.91 8.01 19.24
N GLU A 71 1.20 6.77 19.65
CA GLU A 71 1.69 6.53 21.01
C GLU A 71 3.13 7.03 21.23
N LEU A 72 3.99 6.96 20.21
CA LEU A 72 5.31 7.57 20.27
C LEU A 72 5.20 9.08 20.48
N TYR A 73 4.31 9.75 19.74
CA TYR A 73 4.08 11.19 19.90
C TYR A 73 3.50 11.53 21.27
N ALA A 74 2.51 10.76 21.74
CA ALA A 74 1.94 10.91 23.08
C ALA A 74 3.02 10.77 24.17
N TYR A 75 3.92 9.79 24.02
CA TYR A 75 5.05 9.58 24.91
C TYR A 75 6.01 10.78 24.92
N ILE A 76 6.39 11.31 23.75
CA ILE A 76 7.24 12.50 23.62
C ILE A 76 6.59 13.71 24.33
N ILE A 77 5.29 13.92 24.12
CA ILE A 77 4.54 14.99 24.79
C ILE A 77 4.47 14.80 26.29
N ARG A 78 4.19 13.58 26.79
CA ARG A 78 4.17 13.32 28.23
C ARG A 78 5.53 13.66 28.85
N LYS A 79 6.63 13.21 28.24
CA LYS A 79 7.98 13.46 28.73
C LYS A 79 8.35 14.96 28.73
N THR A 80 7.88 15.72 27.75
CA THR A 80 8.15 17.17 27.64
C THR A 80 7.24 18.02 28.54
N ARG A 81 5.97 17.64 28.71
CA ARG A 81 4.99 18.35 29.56
C ARG A 81 5.21 18.18 31.05
N VAL A 82 5.87 17.11 31.52
CA VAL A 82 6.19 16.92 32.95
C VAL A 82 6.98 18.11 33.53
N LYS A 83 7.68 18.88 32.69
CA LYS A 83 8.40 20.10 33.12
C LYS A 83 7.52 21.34 33.34
N HIS A 84 6.28 21.38 32.84
CA HIS A 84 5.37 22.52 32.97
C HIS A 84 4.08 22.11 33.69
N LYS A 85 4.12 21.98 35.03
CA LYS A 85 2.90 21.88 35.85
C LYS A 85 2.18 23.23 35.83
N LEU A 86 1.15 23.35 35.01
CA LEU A 86 0.17 24.44 35.11
C LEU A 86 -0.62 24.28 36.41
N ARG A 87 -0.62 25.32 37.25
CA ARG A 87 -1.47 25.43 38.44
C ARG A 87 -2.93 25.58 37.97
N LEU A 88 -3.66 24.47 37.93
CA LEU A 88 -5.04 24.37 37.45
C LEU A 88 -6.09 24.74 38.52
N SER A 89 -5.70 25.32 39.65
CA SER A 89 -6.57 25.49 40.83
C SER A 89 -7.54 26.68 40.78
N GLU A 90 -7.50 27.54 39.76
CA GLU A 90 -8.26 28.82 39.75
C GLU A 90 -9.17 29.03 38.53
N ILE A 91 -9.41 28.01 37.71
CA ILE A 91 -10.12 28.18 36.43
C ILE A 91 -11.59 27.74 36.54
N SER A 92 -12.53 28.57 36.07
CA SER A 92 -13.95 28.23 36.00
C SER A 92 -14.22 27.03 35.08
N THR A 93 -15.29 26.27 35.34
CA THR A 93 -15.61 25.03 34.57
C THR A 93 -15.82 25.30 33.07
N GLN A 94 -16.37 26.46 32.71
CA GLN A 94 -16.53 26.87 31.30
C GLN A 94 -15.18 27.18 30.63
N GLU A 95 -14.28 27.89 31.31
CA GLU A 95 -12.94 28.18 30.79
C GLU A 95 -12.08 26.92 30.67
N LEU A 96 -12.22 26.00 31.62
CA LEU A 96 -11.56 24.69 31.58
C LEU A 96 -12.01 23.87 30.36
N SER A 97 -13.32 23.82 30.09
CA SER A 97 -13.85 23.09 28.92
C SER A 97 -13.37 23.70 27.59
N LYS A 98 -13.36 25.03 27.46
CA LYS A 98 -12.80 25.74 26.29
C LYS A 98 -11.31 25.49 26.14
N ALA A 99 -10.54 25.52 27.24
CA ALA A 99 -9.11 25.25 27.23
C ALA A 99 -8.80 23.80 26.84
N LEU A 100 -9.59 22.81 27.29
CA LEU A 100 -9.44 21.41 26.90
C LEU A 100 -9.71 21.20 25.41
N ILE A 101 -10.75 21.82 24.85
CA ILE A 101 -11.06 21.75 23.42
C ILE A 101 -9.92 22.37 22.60
N ASN A 102 -9.42 23.55 22.98
CA ASN A 102 -8.30 24.18 22.29
C ASN A 102 -7.01 23.38 22.40
N ASN A 103 -6.69 22.83 23.58
CA ASN A 103 -5.52 21.97 23.77
C ASN A 103 -5.59 20.70 22.94
N ARG A 104 -6.79 20.13 22.77
CA ARG A 104 -7.00 18.97 21.91
C ARG A 104 -6.78 19.30 20.44
N LYS A 105 -7.34 20.41 19.94
CA LYS A 105 -7.09 20.88 18.56
C LYS A 105 -5.61 21.14 18.31
N LEU A 106 -4.92 21.75 19.28
CA LEU A 106 -3.48 21.99 19.21
C LEU A 106 -2.68 20.68 19.20
N TYR A 107 -3.08 19.69 19.99
CA TYR A 107 -2.47 18.36 19.99
C TYR A 107 -2.61 17.66 18.63
N GLU A 108 -3.83 17.62 18.08
CA GLU A 108 -4.15 17.02 16.78
C GLU A 108 -3.35 17.71 15.65
N ARG A 109 -3.30 19.06 15.65
CA ARG A 109 -2.51 19.82 14.67
C ARG A 109 -1.01 19.56 14.79
N ASN A 110 -0.47 19.58 16.00
CA ASN A 110 0.97 19.36 16.22
C ASN A 110 1.36 17.90 15.93
N PHE A 111 0.44 16.94 16.11
CA PHE A 111 0.64 15.55 15.72
C PHE A 111 0.76 15.42 14.21
N LEU A 112 -0.07 16.15 13.46
CA LEU A 112 0.00 16.18 11.99
C LEU A 112 1.34 16.74 11.49
N TRP A 113 1.89 17.76 12.15
CA TRP A 113 3.23 18.28 11.86
C TRP A 113 4.34 17.28 12.21
N PHE A 114 4.27 16.65 13.39
CA PHE A 114 5.21 15.59 13.77
C PHE A 114 5.21 14.46 12.75
N TYR A 115 4.02 14.06 12.30
CA TYR A 115 3.85 13.02 11.31
C TYR A 115 4.44 13.41 9.93
N LEU A 116 4.22 14.64 9.48
CA LEU A 116 4.80 15.14 8.23
C LEU A 116 6.33 15.08 8.27
N VAL A 117 6.93 15.46 9.41
CA VAL A 117 8.38 15.35 9.62
C VAL A 117 8.83 13.88 9.57
N VAL A 118 8.09 12.96 10.20
CA VAL A 118 8.41 11.52 10.15
C VAL A 118 8.36 10.97 8.73
N ILE A 119 7.36 11.33 7.91
CA ILE A 119 7.30 10.91 6.49
C ILE A 119 8.54 11.41 5.72
N VAL A 120 8.92 12.67 5.92
CA VAL A 120 10.07 13.26 5.23
C VAL A 120 11.36 12.52 5.61
N ILE A 121 11.53 12.20 6.90
CA ILE A 121 12.66 11.41 7.39
C ILE A 121 12.64 10.01 6.79
N LEU A 122 11.50 9.31 6.82
CA LEU A 122 11.37 7.96 6.24
C LEU A 122 11.67 7.96 4.74
N SER A 123 11.14 8.93 4.00
CA SER A 123 11.39 9.06 2.56
C SER A 123 12.87 9.29 2.28
N PHE A 124 13.55 10.12 3.09
CA PHE A 124 14.99 10.32 2.98
C PHE A 124 15.77 9.04 3.31
N VAL A 125 15.38 8.31 4.34
CA VAL A 125 15.98 7.00 4.69
C VAL A 125 15.81 6.00 3.54
N PHE A 126 14.65 5.93 2.90
CA PHE A 126 14.43 5.05 1.74
C PHE A 126 15.31 5.42 0.54
N ILE A 127 15.56 6.71 0.30
CA ILE A 127 16.47 7.17 -0.76
C ILE A 127 17.90 6.76 -0.46
N VAL A 128 18.35 6.94 0.79
CA VAL A 128 19.72 6.59 1.22
C VAL A 128 19.94 5.07 1.23
N LEU A 129 18.92 4.29 1.58
CA LEU A 129 18.98 2.82 1.60
C LEU A 129 18.68 2.17 0.25
N ASN A 130 18.32 2.94 -0.78
CA ASN A 130 18.00 2.43 -2.11
C ASN A 130 19.05 1.46 -2.73
N PRO A 131 20.38 1.68 -2.60
CA PRO A 131 21.36 0.73 -3.14
C PRO A 131 21.31 -0.67 -2.48
N ILE A 132 20.57 -0.83 -1.38
CA ILE A 132 20.42 -2.10 -0.65
C ILE A 132 19.05 -2.75 -0.95
N ILE A 133 18.02 -1.95 -1.25
CA ILE A 133 16.62 -2.41 -1.33
C ILE A 133 16.15 -2.56 -2.80
N PHE A 134 16.97 -2.15 -3.78
CA PHE A 134 16.72 -2.29 -5.23
C PHE A 134 15.35 -1.76 -5.68
N ILE A 135 14.89 -0.66 -5.09
CA ILE A 135 13.63 -0.03 -5.47
C ILE A 135 13.90 0.90 -6.66
N THR A 136 13.20 0.70 -7.77
CA THR A 136 13.45 1.43 -9.02
C THR A 136 13.23 2.95 -8.87
N ASN A 137 12.44 3.40 -7.88
CA ASN A 137 12.23 4.83 -7.62
C ASN A 137 11.85 5.14 -6.14
N PRO A 138 12.78 5.08 -5.18
CA PRO A 138 12.50 5.14 -3.73
C PRO A 138 11.75 6.40 -3.29
N PHE A 139 11.92 7.52 -4.01
CA PHE A 139 11.21 8.78 -3.74
C PHE A 139 9.71 8.65 -4.01
N VAL A 140 9.32 8.08 -5.15
CA VAL A 140 7.91 7.83 -5.50
C VAL A 140 7.29 6.85 -4.51
N PHE A 141 8.05 5.82 -4.10
CA PHE A 141 7.64 4.86 -3.09
C PHE A 141 7.39 5.50 -1.72
N GLY A 142 8.32 6.35 -1.25
CA GLY A 142 8.17 7.09 0.00
C GLY A 142 6.97 8.04 -0.01
N MET A 143 6.72 8.74 -1.12
CA MET A 143 5.56 9.62 -1.27
C MET A 143 4.24 8.87 -1.27
N ILE A 144 4.16 7.71 -1.92
CA ILE A 144 2.93 6.92 -1.93
C ILE A 144 2.65 6.33 -0.54
N ILE A 145 3.65 5.75 0.12
CA ILE A 145 3.50 5.21 1.49
C ILE A 145 3.12 6.32 2.47
N GLY A 146 3.81 7.46 2.42
CA GLY A 146 3.52 8.62 3.25
C GLY A 146 2.14 9.22 3.00
N GLY A 147 1.71 9.26 1.73
CA GLY A 147 0.38 9.70 1.33
C GLY A 147 -0.73 8.79 1.86
N VAL A 148 -0.56 7.47 1.75
CA VAL A 148 -1.51 6.47 2.26
C VAL A 148 -1.65 6.56 3.78
N LEU A 149 -0.53 6.57 4.50
CA LEU A 149 -0.51 6.74 5.95
C LEU A 149 -1.13 8.09 6.36
N GLY A 150 -0.90 9.17 5.58
CA GLY A 150 -1.50 10.48 5.80
C GLY A 150 -3.02 10.49 5.61
N CYS A 151 -3.53 9.83 4.57
CA CYS A 151 -4.97 9.65 4.35
C CYS A 151 -5.62 8.89 5.52
N ILE A 152 -4.99 7.82 5.99
CA ILE A 152 -5.47 7.01 7.12
C ILE A 152 -5.51 7.86 8.41
N LEU A 153 -4.45 8.63 8.68
CA LEU A 153 -4.39 9.51 9.84
C LEU A 153 -5.49 10.58 9.82
N ILE A 154 -5.74 11.23 8.68
CA ILE A 154 -6.82 12.22 8.58
C ILE A 154 -8.18 11.57 8.87
N ILE A 155 -8.42 10.34 8.38
CA ILE A 155 -9.66 9.60 8.66
C ILE A 155 -9.82 9.31 10.15
N PHE A 156 -8.75 8.94 10.86
CA PHE A 156 -8.79 8.56 12.28
C PHE A 156 -8.81 9.77 13.24
N LEU A 157 -8.03 10.81 12.95
CA LEU A 157 -7.87 11.98 13.81
C LEU A 157 -9.00 12.99 13.65
N GLU A 158 -9.43 13.25 12.41
CA GLU A 158 -10.36 14.35 12.13
C GLU A 158 -11.81 13.88 12.30
N LYS A 159 -12.28 13.91 13.55
CA LYS A 159 -13.64 13.46 13.91
C LYS A 159 -14.73 14.38 13.35
N SER A 160 -14.41 15.62 12.97
CA SER A 160 -15.37 16.57 12.38
C SER A 160 -15.54 16.42 10.88
N LEU A 161 -14.72 15.60 10.23
CA LEU A 161 -14.78 15.41 8.78
C LEU A 161 -16.15 14.86 8.33
N ALA A 162 -16.75 15.49 7.32
CA ALA A 162 -18.00 15.03 6.73
C ALA A 162 -17.84 13.61 6.16
N LYS A 163 -18.89 12.78 6.27
CA LYS A 163 -18.85 11.37 5.80
C LYS A 163 -18.42 11.25 4.34
N VAL A 164 -18.94 12.10 3.47
CA VAL A 164 -18.60 12.12 2.03
C VAL A 164 -17.11 12.36 1.83
N LEU A 165 -16.53 13.31 2.57
CA LEU A 165 -15.10 13.62 2.48
C LEU A 165 -14.25 12.46 3.00
N ARG A 166 -14.68 11.75 4.06
CA ARG A 166 -13.99 10.55 4.56
C ARG A 166 -13.97 9.44 3.51
N PHE A 167 -15.09 9.20 2.85
CA PHE A 167 -15.15 8.22 1.76
C PHE A 167 -14.29 8.64 0.57
N GLY A 168 -14.24 9.93 0.24
CA GLY A 168 -13.34 10.47 -0.78
C GLY A 168 -11.87 10.22 -0.45
N ILE A 169 -11.44 10.52 0.77
CA ILE A 169 -10.06 10.27 1.23
C ILE A 169 -9.74 8.77 1.24
N LEU A 170 -10.69 7.93 1.66
CA LEU A 170 -10.53 6.48 1.62
C LEU A 170 -10.37 5.97 0.17
N GLY A 171 -11.17 6.51 -0.76
CA GLY A 171 -11.07 6.19 -2.19
C GLY A 171 -9.70 6.57 -2.77
N ILE A 172 -9.19 7.76 -2.42
CA ILE A 172 -7.84 8.19 -2.82
C ILE A 172 -6.79 7.23 -2.25
N ALA A 173 -6.89 6.86 -0.98
CA ALA A 173 -5.97 5.90 -0.36
C ALA A 173 -6.00 4.53 -1.09
N ILE A 174 -7.18 4.03 -1.42
CA ILE A 174 -7.35 2.79 -2.20
C ILE A 174 -6.64 2.89 -3.55
N ILE A 175 -6.83 4.00 -4.29
CA ILE A 175 -6.19 4.22 -5.59
C ILE A 175 -4.67 4.25 -5.44
N LEU A 176 -4.14 5.00 -4.46
CA LEU A 176 -2.70 5.11 -4.21
C LEU A 176 -2.08 3.76 -3.88
N ILE A 177 -2.69 2.97 -3.00
CA ILE A 177 -2.22 1.61 -2.67
C ILE A 177 -2.30 0.71 -3.90
N SER A 178 -3.35 0.85 -4.71
CA SER A 178 -3.53 0.01 -5.89
C SER A 178 -2.45 0.25 -6.94
N ILE A 179 -2.13 1.53 -7.20
CA ILE A 179 -1.04 1.95 -8.09
C ILE A 179 0.30 1.48 -7.53
N PHE A 180 0.56 1.69 -6.24
CA PHE A 180 1.78 1.23 -5.57
C PHE A 180 2.01 -0.26 -5.76
N ASN A 181 0.98 -1.06 -5.50
CA ASN A 181 1.09 -2.50 -5.58
C ASN A 181 1.29 -2.95 -7.04
N ALA A 182 0.68 -2.27 -8.01
CA ALA A 182 0.91 -2.54 -9.42
C ALA A 182 2.34 -2.19 -9.85
N GLU A 183 2.88 -1.04 -9.43
CA GLU A 183 4.27 -0.67 -9.72
C GLU A 183 5.27 -1.66 -9.13
N MET A 184 5.01 -2.19 -7.92
CA MET A 184 5.81 -3.29 -7.35
C MET A 184 5.76 -4.54 -8.23
N LYS A 185 4.57 -4.92 -8.70
CA LYS A 185 4.38 -6.05 -9.61
C LYS A 185 5.11 -5.84 -10.94
N PHE A 186 5.08 -4.62 -11.49
CA PHE A 186 5.83 -4.25 -12.68
C PHE A 186 7.35 -4.32 -12.46
N GLY A 187 7.85 -3.86 -11.32
CA GLY A 187 9.26 -3.98 -10.96
C GLY A 187 9.72 -5.44 -10.96
N GLN A 188 8.89 -6.35 -10.43
CA GLN A 188 9.17 -7.78 -10.38
C GLN A 188 9.20 -8.44 -11.77
N LEU A 189 8.48 -7.91 -12.77
CA LEU A 189 8.56 -8.41 -14.14
C LEU A 189 9.96 -8.29 -14.73
N ARG A 190 10.77 -7.31 -14.30
CA ARG A 190 12.14 -7.13 -14.80
C ARG A 190 13.00 -8.36 -14.50
N ASP A 191 12.78 -8.97 -13.34
CA ASP A 191 13.59 -10.07 -12.82
C ASP A 191 12.84 -11.41 -12.94
N ALA A 192 11.74 -11.43 -13.72
CA ALA A 192 10.90 -12.61 -13.90
C ALA A 192 11.58 -13.68 -14.78
N PRO A 193 11.32 -14.97 -14.50
CA PRO A 193 11.91 -16.05 -15.30
C PRO A 193 11.39 -16.04 -16.75
N TYR A 194 12.16 -16.64 -17.65
CA TYR A 194 11.80 -16.80 -19.05
C TYR A 194 11.22 -18.19 -19.34
N VAL A 195 10.19 -18.23 -20.19
CA VAL A 195 9.64 -19.44 -20.81
C VAL A 195 10.10 -19.54 -22.24
N TYR A 196 10.45 -20.77 -22.64
CA TYR A 196 10.69 -21.15 -24.02
C TYR A 196 9.55 -22.04 -24.50
N VAL A 197 9.00 -21.73 -25.67
CA VAL A 197 7.90 -22.48 -26.30
C VAL A 197 8.47 -23.59 -27.19
N LYS A 198 7.82 -24.75 -27.22
CA LYS A 198 8.16 -25.84 -28.15
C LYS A 198 7.88 -25.40 -29.59
N GLY A 199 8.84 -25.61 -30.50
CA GLY A 199 8.69 -25.29 -31.93
C GLY A 199 9.12 -23.87 -32.32
N GLU A 200 9.26 -22.95 -31.38
CA GLU A 200 9.80 -21.60 -31.62
C GLU A 200 11.31 -21.58 -31.31
N LEU A 201 12.11 -21.18 -32.30
CA LEU A 201 13.57 -21.08 -32.16
C LEU A 201 13.94 -19.69 -31.61
N ASN A 202 14.54 -19.66 -30.42
CA ASN A 202 15.11 -18.46 -29.77
C ASN A 202 14.13 -17.36 -29.33
N GLU A 203 12.82 -17.63 -29.34
CA GLU A 203 11.86 -16.77 -28.67
C GLU A 203 11.84 -17.06 -27.17
N LYS A 204 11.99 -16.00 -26.38
CA LYS A 204 11.93 -16.04 -24.91
C LYS A 204 10.80 -15.12 -24.49
N TYR A 205 9.94 -15.63 -23.60
CA TYR A 205 8.83 -14.87 -23.05
C TYR A 205 9.01 -14.73 -21.55
N ARG A 206 8.86 -13.55 -20.98
CA ARG A 206 8.90 -13.36 -19.52
C ARG A 206 7.61 -13.89 -18.90
N VAL A 207 7.73 -14.67 -17.84
CA VAL A 207 6.58 -15.14 -17.06
C VAL A 207 5.95 -13.95 -16.36
N VAL A 208 4.67 -13.69 -16.67
CA VAL A 208 3.84 -12.71 -15.97
C VAL A 208 3.12 -13.40 -14.82
N GLU A 209 2.40 -14.49 -15.13
CA GLU A 209 1.68 -15.32 -14.14
C GLU A 209 1.70 -16.78 -14.58
N ILE A 210 1.65 -17.68 -13.60
CA ILE A 210 1.54 -19.13 -13.81
C ILE A 210 0.20 -19.58 -13.24
N THR A 211 -0.61 -20.23 -14.06
CA THR A 211 -1.81 -20.94 -13.63
C THR A 211 -1.53 -22.45 -13.60
N GLN A 212 -2.49 -23.26 -13.18
CA GLN A 212 -2.33 -24.72 -13.13
C GLN A 212 -2.05 -25.35 -14.50
N ASP A 213 -2.53 -24.73 -15.57
CA ASP A 213 -2.61 -25.28 -16.93
C ASP A 213 -1.94 -24.41 -18.01
N GLN A 214 -1.66 -23.15 -17.70
CA GLN A 214 -1.10 -22.18 -18.64
C GLN A 214 -0.18 -21.18 -17.95
N VAL A 215 0.66 -20.54 -18.75
CA VAL A 215 1.54 -19.44 -18.35
C VAL A 215 1.18 -18.22 -19.18
N ILE A 216 0.91 -17.12 -18.49
CA ILE A 216 0.78 -15.80 -19.11
C ILE A 216 2.20 -15.28 -19.30
N ALA A 217 2.59 -15.03 -20.54
CA ALA A 217 3.96 -14.66 -20.85
C ALA A 217 4.03 -13.42 -21.75
N LEU A 218 4.99 -12.55 -21.48
CA LEU A 218 5.22 -11.28 -22.17
C LEU A 218 6.42 -11.40 -23.11
N ASN A 219 6.27 -10.98 -24.36
CA ASN A 219 7.37 -10.92 -25.32
C ASN A 219 8.16 -9.61 -25.17
N ASP A 220 9.36 -9.66 -24.61
CA ASP A 220 10.25 -8.49 -24.46
C ASP A 220 10.81 -7.96 -25.80
N LYS A 221 10.84 -8.78 -26.86
CA LYS A 221 11.49 -8.42 -28.14
C LYS A 221 10.54 -7.78 -29.16
N SER A 222 9.25 -7.88 -28.93
CA SER A 222 8.26 -7.29 -29.83
C SER A 222 8.24 -5.78 -29.66
N LYS A 223 8.21 -5.03 -30.77
CA LYS A 223 8.04 -3.56 -30.75
C LYS A 223 6.74 -3.13 -30.06
N ASN A 224 5.79 -4.06 -29.93
CA ASN A 224 4.56 -3.92 -29.15
C ASN A 224 4.58 -4.94 -27.99
N LEU A 225 4.16 -4.56 -26.78
CA LEU A 225 4.03 -5.51 -25.66
C LEU A 225 3.03 -6.61 -26.06
N GLU A 226 3.52 -7.78 -26.47
CA GLU A 226 2.68 -8.91 -26.87
C GLU A 226 2.59 -9.89 -25.71
N ILE A 227 1.38 -10.08 -25.17
CA ILE A 227 1.12 -11.10 -24.16
C ILE A 227 0.49 -12.32 -24.81
N ARG A 228 1.03 -13.49 -24.48
CA ARG A 228 0.53 -14.80 -24.92
C ARG A 228 0.15 -15.68 -23.75
N LEU A 229 -0.86 -16.51 -23.96
CA LEU A 229 -1.22 -17.63 -23.10
C LEU A 229 -0.54 -18.88 -23.65
N ILE A 230 0.41 -19.43 -22.92
CA ILE A 230 1.17 -20.62 -23.30
C ILE A 230 0.69 -21.78 -22.44
N LYS A 231 0.14 -22.83 -23.04
CA LYS A 231 -0.29 -24.01 -22.28
C LYS A 231 0.91 -24.77 -21.73
N ALA A 232 0.74 -25.45 -20.60
CA ALA A 232 1.82 -26.18 -19.93
C ALA A 232 2.49 -27.24 -20.83
N ASP A 233 1.74 -27.88 -21.73
CA ASP A 233 2.24 -28.85 -22.70
C ASP A 233 3.09 -28.23 -23.82
N GLN A 234 2.91 -26.93 -24.10
CA GLN A 234 3.68 -26.16 -25.07
C GLN A 234 5.00 -25.62 -24.50
N ILE A 235 5.21 -25.72 -23.18
CA ILE A 235 6.42 -25.24 -22.53
C ILE A 235 7.57 -26.22 -22.75
N LYS A 236 8.69 -25.72 -23.28
CA LYS A 236 9.94 -26.48 -23.43
C LYS A 236 10.77 -26.46 -22.14
N LYS A 237 10.95 -25.28 -21.56
CA LYS A 237 11.66 -25.07 -20.29
C LYS A 237 11.35 -23.68 -19.71
N ILE A 238 11.50 -23.56 -18.39
CA ILE A 238 11.47 -22.28 -17.66
C ILE A 238 12.88 -22.05 -17.09
N VAL A 239 13.44 -20.87 -17.30
CA VAL A 239 14.80 -20.51 -16.87
C VAL A 239 14.76 -19.21 -16.09
N ALA A 240 15.28 -19.21 -14.86
CA ALA A 240 15.44 -17.99 -14.08
C ALA A 240 16.50 -17.07 -14.72
N GLU A 241 16.24 -15.77 -14.74
CA GLU A 241 17.25 -14.78 -15.16
C GLU A 241 18.30 -14.68 -14.04
N VAL A 242 19.47 -15.30 -14.24
CA VAL A 242 20.62 -15.09 -13.36
C VAL A 242 21.18 -13.72 -13.70
N SER A 243 20.84 -12.71 -12.89
CA SER A 243 21.43 -11.38 -13.04
C SER A 243 22.96 -11.51 -13.01
N PRO A 244 23.69 -10.99 -14.01
CA PRO A 244 25.15 -11.16 -14.11
C PRO A 244 25.95 -10.37 -13.05
N ASN A 245 25.28 -9.72 -12.11
CA ASN A 245 25.87 -8.97 -10.99
C ASN A 245 25.48 -9.60 -9.63
N GLN A 246 25.63 -10.91 -9.50
CA GLN A 246 25.76 -11.53 -8.17
C GLN A 246 27.16 -11.29 -7.61
#